data_AF-A0AAD7APG8-F1
#
_entry.id   AF-A0AAD7APG8-F1
#
_cell.length_a   1.000
_cell.length_b   1.000
_cell.length_c   1.000
_cell.angle_alpha   90.00
_cell.angle_beta   90.00
_cell.angle_gamma   90.00
#
_symmetry.space_group_name_H-M   'P 1'
#
loop_
_entity.id
_entity.type
_entity.pdbx_description
1 polymer ?
#
loop_
_entity_poly.entity_id
_entity_poly.type
_entity_poly.pdbx_seq_one_letter_code
_entity_poly.pdbx_strand_id
1 'polypeptide(L)'
;MSSELPPSSSIVESVTQKLTHSMLTSASKKRKDSEDDPRAPEEEETYRSYGRHLVRTCGPFERIHVIVEHGVRAALNDDEDSEPAQPRPALIFQLEKTRLQCLNKSWEILTDTIPGFRGEMISLGGNVKLRKKVCKEIQRGLDGARGDDTNKMKPSAIDWLIKIQDPAVPVASTDIPDRTKKPGRGFDSPLTAEVLCPMEYPATASTYASIKAGDKQFPINGKIPAFMYPKGHAYNDLDIEDRLLEGRLPIAAAKQIYQGPSAALQTPGFHRGRAGNAARNGQDRLGPRDVAYVCTQLYFSLSSLGSWSARDGSFSYRDFYWSIVDLFQGGEGQAILDIFNYHVFGTQTSNVNTEEAVPSTATSGFDLLAAQRAAKRARLSAATGTGTASSAS
;
A
#
# COMPACT_ATOMS: atom_id res chain seq x y z
N MET A 1 -18.00 4.72 43.50
CA MET A 1 -18.99 3.89 42.81
C MET A 1 -19.65 4.77 41.75
N SER A 2 -19.05 4.87 40.58
CA SER A 2 -19.61 5.66 39.48
C SER A 2 -20.75 4.86 38.85
N SER A 3 -21.98 5.36 38.99
CA SER A 3 -23.15 4.75 38.37
C SER A 3 -23.12 5.02 36.86
N GLU A 4 -22.66 4.03 36.08
CA GLU A 4 -22.88 4.03 34.64
C GLU A 4 -24.38 4.02 34.37
N LEU A 5 -24.93 5.14 33.88
CA LEU A 5 -26.29 5.19 33.36
C LEU A 5 -26.40 4.16 32.22
N PRO A 6 -27.40 3.27 32.22
CA PRO A 6 -27.57 2.32 31.15
C PRO A 6 -27.80 3.07 29.82
N PRO A 7 -27.28 2.56 28.68
CA PRO A 7 -27.55 3.16 27.38
C PRO A 7 -29.06 3.32 27.17
N SER A 8 -29.47 4.39 26.50
CA SER A 8 -30.87 4.56 26.12
C SER A 8 -31.32 3.36 25.29
N SER A 9 -32.54 2.85 25.56
CA SER A 9 -33.08 1.68 24.87
C SER A 9 -33.06 1.84 23.34
N SER A 10 -33.25 3.07 22.85
CA SER A 10 -33.23 3.40 21.42
C SER A 10 -31.87 3.18 20.75
N ILE A 11 -30.75 3.48 21.42
CA ILE A 11 -29.40 3.26 20.86
C ILE A 11 -29.09 1.77 20.79
N VAL A 12 -29.44 1.02 21.83
CA VAL A 12 -29.24 -0.45 21.86
C VAL A 12 -30.04 -1.10 20.72
N GLU A 13 -31.29 -0.69 20.51
CA GLU A 13 -32.13 -1.16 19.42
C GLU A 13 -31.51 -0.83 18.05
N SER A 14 -31.11 0.42 17.83
CA SER A 14 -30.50 0.86 16.56
C SER A 14 -29.24 0.07 16.23
N VAL A 15 -28.31 -0.07 17.18
CA VAL A 15 -27.06 -0.84 16.95
C VAL A 15 -27.36 -2.32 16.71
N THR A 16 -28.34 -2.88 17.42
CA THR A 16 -28.76 -4.27 17.23
C THR A 16 -29.37 -4.50 15.85
N GLN A 17 -30.15 -3.55 15.33
CA GLN A 17 -30.68 -3.58 13.97
C GLN A 17 -29.54 -3.52 12.93
N LYS A 18 -28.61 -2.55 13.04
CA LYS A 18 -27.43 -2.44 12.16
C LYS A 18 -26.58 -3.72 12.16
N LEU A 19 -26.37 -4.30 13.34
CA LEU A 19 -25.61 -5.55 13.50
C LEU A 19 -26.33 -6.72 12.84
N THR A 20 -27.63 -6.86 13.06
CA THR A 20 -28.44 -7.92 12.47
C THR A 20 -28.45 -7.82 10.95
N HIS A 21 -28.62 -6.60 10.42
CA HIS A 21 -28.51 -6.31 8.99
C HIS A 21 -27.16 -6.77 8.44
N SER A 22 -26.04 -6.35 9.05
CA SER A 22 -24.69 -6.77 8.65
C SER A 22 -24.48 -8.30 8.66
N MET A 23 -25.11 -9.02 9.59
CA MET A 23 -25.00 -10.47 9.66
C MET A 23 -25.82 -11.15 8.56
N LEU A 24 -27.06 -10.69 8.31
CA LEU A 24 -27.95 -11.24 7.30
C LEU A 24 -27.40 -11.04 5.88
N THR A 25 -26.90 -9.85 5.55
CA THR A 25 -26.32 -9.54 4.23
C THR A 25 -25.11 -10.42 3.93
N SER A 26 -24.28 -10.69 4.95
CA SER A 26 -23.13 -11.59 4.82
C SER A 26 -23.54 -13.05 4.57
N ALA A 27 -24.63 -13.51 5.19
CA ALA A 27 -25.15 -14.85 4.99
C ALA A 27 -25.77 -15.02 3.60
N SER A 28 -26.45 -13.98 3.09
CA SER A 28 -27.02 -13.97 1.74
C SER A 28 -25.95 -13.94 0.64
N LYS A 29 -24.88 -13.15 0.78
CA LYS A 29 -23.78 -13.15 -0.20
C LYS A 29 -23.12 -14.53 -0.33
N LYS A 30 -22.88 -15.23 0.79
CA LYS A 30 -22.34 -16.59 0.78
C LYS A 30 -23.23 -17.59 0.00
N ARG A 31 -24.53 -17.32 -0.15
CA ARG A 31 -25.46 -18.12 -0.96
C ARG A 31 -25.50 -17.72 -2.44
N LYS A 32 -25.12 -16.49 -2.79
CA LYS A 32 -25.24 -15.92 -4.14
C LYS A 32 -23.94 -15.95 -4.96
N ASP A 33 -22.79 -16.31 -4.37
CA ASP A 33 -21.51 -16.51 -5.08
C ASP A 33 -21.56 -17.61 -6.19
N SER A 34 -22.73 -18.17 -6.50
CA SER A 34 -23.00 -19.09 -7.63
C SER A 34 -23.57 -18.43 -8.90
N GLU A 35 -23.93 -17.14 -8.89
CA GLU A 35 -24.49 -16.46 -10.06
C GLU A 35 -23.82 -15.10 -10.30
N ASP A 36 -23.02 -15.03 -11.37
CA ASP A 36 -22.26 -13.86 -11.82
C ASP A 36 -23.20 -12.82 -12.48
N ASP A 37 -23.67 -11.83 -11.71
CA ASP A 37 -24.40 -10.67 -12.23
C ASP A 37 -23.46 -9.44 -12.34
N PRO A 38 -23.21 -8.92 -13.55
CA PRO A 38 -22.31 -7.80 -13.80
C PRO A 38 -22.81 -6.42 -13.33
N ARG A 39 -24.03 -6.31 -12.77
CA ARG A 39 -24.57 -5.06 -12.19
C ARG A 39 -24.85 -5.23 -10.70
N ALA A 40 -23.80 -5.42 -9.92
CA ALA A 40 -23.93 -5.40 -8.47
C ALA A 40 -24.50 -4.04 -7.99
N PRO A 41 -25.55 -4.02 -7.15
CA PRO A 41 -26.02 -2.80 -6.51
C PRO A 41 -24.91 -2.15 -5.67
N GLU A 42 -25.06 -0.86 -5.36
CA GLU A 42 -24.19 -0.15 -4.40
C GLU A 42 -23.93 -1.03 -3.18
N GLU A 43 -22.67 -1.14 -2.74
CA GLU A 43 -22.34 -1.99 -1.60
C GLU A 43 -23.08 -1.49 -0.37
N GLU A 44 -24.09 -2.24 0.09
CA GLU A 44 -24.85 -1.91 1.29
C GLU A 44 -23.91 -1.58 2.45
N GLU A 45 -24.15 -0.43 3.07
CA GLU A 45 -23.38 0.07 4.21
C GLU A 45 -23.68 -0.76 5.46
N THR A 46 -22.69 -1.54 5.88
CA THR A 46 -22.76 -2.49 6.98
C THR A 46 -21.45 -2.46 7.74
N TYR A 47 -21.45 -2.88 9.00
CA TYR A 47 -20.20 -3.02 9.76
C TYR A 47 -19.14 -3.84 9.02
N ARG A 48 -19.58 -4.90 8.32
CA ARG A 48 -18.70 -5.72 7.51
C ARG A 48 -18.16 -4.97 6.28
N SER A 49 -18.96 -4.17 5.55
CA SER A 49 -18.45 -3.40 4.40
C SER A 49 -17.50 -2.29 4.85
N TYR A 50 -17.81 -1.55 5.92
CA TYR A 50 -16.84 -0.59 6.49
C TYR A 50 -15.53 -1.25 6.90
N GLY A 51 -15.60 -2.44 7.51
CA GLY A 51 -14.41 -3.25 7.82
C GLY A 51 -13.50 -3.48 6.62
N ARG A 52 -14.08 -3.71 5.44
CA ARG A 52 -13.31 -3.95 4.20
C ARG A 52 -12.51 -2.73 3.74
N HIS A 53 -12.89 -1.53 4.16
CA HIS A 53 -12.20 -0.28 3.82
C HIS A 53 -11.04 -0.05 4.79
N LEU A 54 -11.29 -0.29 6.08
CA LEU A 54 -10.40 0.05 7.19
C LEU A 54 -9.05 -0.69 7.19
N VAL A 55 -8.91 -1.86 6.55
CA VAL A 55 -7.60 -2.57 6.55
C VAL A 55 -6.47 -1.72 5.97
N ARG A 56 -6.79 -0.89 4.96
CA ARG A 56 -5.82 -0.11 4.19
C ARG A 56 -5.37 1.15 4.94
N THR A 57 -6.29 1.74 5.70
CA THR A 57 -6.09 3.02 6.41
C THR A 57 -5.77 2.86 7.90
N CYS A 58 -6.38 1.89 8.61
CA CYS A 58 -6.05 1.59 10.01
C CYS A 58 -4.86 0.64 10.17
N GLY A 59 -4.52 -0.09 9.10
CA GLY A 59 -3.49 -1.13 9.13
C GLY A 59 -4.00 -2.51 9.56
N PRO A 60 -3.21 -3.57 9.35
CA PRO A 60 -3.67 -4.95 9.55
C PRO A 60 -3.35 -5.55 10.93
N PHE A 61 -2.70 -4.80 11.83
CA PHE A 61 -2.10 -5.36 13.05
C PHE A 61 -2.92 -5.13 14.33
N GLU A 62 -3.64 -4.01 14.41
CA GLU A 62 -4.46 -3.65 15.56
C GLU A 62 -5.85 -4.26 15.42
N ARG A 63 -6.30 -4.97 16.46
CA ARG A 63 -7.63 -5.55 16.48
C ARG A 63 -8.66 -4.45 16.71
N ILE A 64 -9.77 -4.47 15.99
CA ILE A 64 -10.82 -3.44 16.10
C ILE A 64 -11.30 -3.28 17.55
N HIS A 65 -11.45 -4.37 18.30
CA HIS A 65 -11.88 -4.28 19.70
C HIS A 65 -10.90 -3.49 20.59
N VAL A 66 -9.59 -3.56 20.33
CA VAL A 66 -8.58 -2.82 21.08
C VAL A 66 -8.69 -1.32 20.77
N ILE A 67 -8.90 -0.97 19.50
CA ILE A 67 -9.10 0.42 19.07
C ILE A 67 -10.36 1.01 19.71
N VAL A 68 -11.47 0.26 19.67
CA VAL A 68 -12.75 0.69 20.24
C VAL A 68 -12.67 0.79 21.77
N GLU A 69 -12.05 -0.18 22.45
CA GLU A 69 -11.89 -0.14 23.90
C GLU A 69 -11.02 1.03 24.35
N HIS A 70 -9.93 1.31 23.63
CA HIS A 70 -9.10 2.49 23.85
C HIS A 70 -9.91 3.79 23.72
N GLY A 71 -10.62 3.97 22.60
CA GLY A 71 -11.41 5.19 22.34
C GLY A 71 -12.57 5.38 23.30
N VAL A 72 -13.28 4.31 23.67
CA VAL A 72 -14.37 4.37 24.66
C VAL A 72 -13.84 4.70 26.05
N ARG A 73 -12.72 4.07 26.47
CA ARG A 73 -12.11 4.36 27.77
C ARG A 73 -11.66 5.82 27.87
N ALA A 74 -11.00 6.33 26.83
CA ALA A 74 -10.56 7.73 26.77
C ALA A 74 -11.73 8.74 26.75
N ALA A 75 -12.91 8.34 26.26
CA ALA A 75 -14.09 9.22 26.25
C ALA A 75 -14.92 9.16 27.54
N LEU A 76 -14.82 8.07 28.31
CA LEU A 76 -15.56 7.89 29.57
C LEU A 76 -14.75 8.32 30.80
N ASN A 77 -13.42 8.29 30.69
CA ASN A 77 -12.52 8.79 31.71
C ASN A 77 -11.97 10.13 31.24
N ASP A 78 -12.42 11.24 31.83
CA ASP A 78 -11.87 12.59 31.58
C ASP A 78 -10.44 12.78 32.12
N ASP A 79 -9.90 11.78 32.83
CA ASP A 79 -8.62 11.86 33.54
C ASP A 79 -7.65 10.77 33.09
N GLU A 80 -6.71 11.06 32.18
CA GLU A 80 -5.43 10.34 32.10
C GLU A 80 -4.26 11.28 31.77
N ASP A 81 -4.19 12.43 32.45
CA ASP A 81 -2.90 13.12 32.75
C ASP A 81 -2.41 12.72 34.16
N SER A 82 -2.59 11.45 34.53
CA SER A 82 -1.92 10.91 35.72
C SER A 82 -0.47 10.60 35.36
N GLU A 83 0.44 11.52 35.73
CA GLU A 83 1.88 11.27 35.75
C GLU A 83 2.15 9.91 36.41
N PRO A 84 2.93 9.00 35.77
CA PRO A 84 3.19 7.70 36.33
C PRO A 84 3.81 7.81 37.72
N ALA A 85 3.25 7.10 38.69
CA ALA A 85 3.72 7.07 40.08
C ALA A 85 5.17 6.59 40.27
N GLN A 86 5.83 6.11 39.20
CA GLN A 86 7.22 5.63 39.20
C GLN A 86 7.91 6.01 37.87
N PRO A 87 9.22 6.35 37.90
CA PRO A 87 9.99 6.58 36.69
C PRO A 87 10.09 5.29 35.87
N ARG A 88 9.49 5.30 34.68
CA ARG A 88 9.59 4.22 33.69
C ARG A 88 10.86 4.41 32.85
N PRO A 89 11.53 3.33 32.40
CA PRO A 89 12.61 3.44 31.42
C PRO A 89 12.14 4.23 30.19
N ALA A 90 12.92 5.23 29.76
CA ALA A 90 12.52 6.19 28.72
C ALA A 90 12.06 5.53 27.41
N LEU A 91 12.73 4.45 27.00
CA LEU A 91 12.35 3.68 25.81
C LEU A 91 10.95 3.04 25.92
N ILE A 92 10.62 2.47 27.08
CA ILE A 92 9.30 1.85 27.31
C ILE A 92 8.22 2.92 27.25
N PHE A 93 8.48 4.07 27.89
CA PHE A 93 7.56 5.21 27.87
C PHE A 93 7.33 5.74 26.44
N GLN A 94 8.38 5.87 25.64
CA GLN A 94 8.26 6.29 24.23
C GLN A 94 7.45 5.29 23.40
N LEU A 95 7.73 3.98 23.52
CA LEU A 95 7.00 2.95 22.79
C LEU A 95 5.51 2.92 23.15
N GLU A 96 5.18 3.09 24.43
CA GLU A 96 3.80 3.22 24.89
C GLU A 96 3.13 4.46 24.29
N LYS A 97 3.81 5.62 24.32
CA LYS A 97 3.30 6.87 23.74
C LYS A 97 3.02 6.73 22.25
N THR A 98 3.94 6.18 21.47
CA THR A 98 3.75 5.94 20.02
C THR A 98 2.57 5.00 19.78
N ARG A 99 2.46 3.90 20.56
CA ARG A 99 1.32 2.99 20.44
C ARG A 99 -0.02 3.67 20.73
N LEU A 100 -0.09 4.51 21.76
CA LEU A 100 -1.29 5.27 22.10
C LEU A 100 -1.67 6.27 21.00
N GLN A 101 -0.70 6.97 20.42
CA GLN A 101 -0.92 7.85 19.27
C GLN A 101 -1.47 7.06 18.08
N CYS A 102 -0.91 5.87 17.79
CA CYS A 102 -1.42 5.01 16.73
C CYS A 102 -2.87 4.55 16.98
N LEU A 103 -3.21 4.21 18.24
CA LEU A 103 -4.58 3.83 18.64
C LEU A 103 -5.56 4.99 18.55
N ASN A 104 -5.17 6.20 18.99
CA ASN A 104 -5.95 7.42 18.83
C ASN A 104 -6.26 7.66 17.35
N LYS A 105 -5.24 7.58 16.50
CA LYS A 105 -5.44 7.79 15.06
C LYS A 105 -6.33 6.74 14.43
N SER A 106 -6.18 5.47 14.82
CA SER A 106 -7.08 4.40 14.35
C SER A 106 -8.52 4.56 14.85
N TRP A 107 -8.71 5.11 16.06
CA TRP A 107 -10.03 5.43 16.59
C TRP A 107 -10.70 6.55 15.80
N GLU A 108 -9.98 7.63 15.50
CA GLU A 108 -10.46 8.71 14.61
C GLU A 108 -10.91 8.15 13.26
N ILE A 109 -10.01 7.43 12.56
CA ILE A 109 -10.33 6.84 11.24
C ILE A 109 -11.58 5.97 11.33
N LEU A 110 -11.70 5.15 12.37
CA LEU A 110 -12.85 4.27 12.56
C LEU A 110 -14.14 5.07 12.77
N THR A 111 -14.11 6.14 13.57
CA THR A 111 -15.29 6.97 13.84
C THR A 111 -15.68 7.87 12.68
N ASP A 112 -14.72 8.27 11.85
CA ASP A 112 -14.96 9.10 10.66
C ASP A 112 -15.50 8.25 9.50
N THR A 113 -15.08 6.98 9.44
CA THR A 113 -15.53 6.03 8.41
C THR A 113 -16.94 5.51 8.66
N ILE A 114 -17.34 5.31 9.92
CA ILE A 114 -18.62 4.69 10.29
C ILE A 114 -19.56 5.76 10.87
N PRO A 115 -20.64 6.15 10.17
CA PRO A 115 -21.56 7.19 10.62
C PRO A 115 -22.18 6.90 12.00
N GLY A 116 -22.08 7.87 12.92
CA GLY A 116 -22.64 7.77 14.28
C GLY A 116 -21.87 6.85 15.24
N PHE A 117 -20.81 6.18 14.77
CA PHE A 117 -20.15 5.10 15.51
C PHE A 117 -19.57 5.55 16.85
N ARG A 118 -19.00 6.76 16.92
CA ARG A 118 -18.44 7.31 18.16
C ARG A 118 -19.47 7.33 19.28
N GLY A 119 -20.61 7.98 19.05
CA GLY A 119 -21.68 8.11 20.03
C GLY A 119 -22.29 6.76 20.39
N GLU A 120 -22.48 5.88 19.41
CA GLU A 120 -22.98 4.52 19.63
C GLU A 120 -22.05 3.70 20.52
N MET A 121 -20.74 3.65 20.23
CA MET A 121 -19.80 2.84 20.99
C MET A 121 -19.59 3.36 22.42
N ILE A 122 -19.58 4.68 22.62
CA ILE A 122 -19.49 5.32 23.94
C ILE A 122 -20.75 5.02 24.75
N SER A 123 -21.93 5.19 24.17
CA SER A 123 -23.21 4.88 24.83
C SER A 123 -23.30 3.41 25.23
N LEU A 124 -22.74 2.51 24.40
CA LEU A 124 -22.63 1.09 24.71
C LEU A 124 -21.53 0.74 25.73
N GLY A 125 -20.94 1.72 26.44
CA GLY A 125 -19.89 1.52 27.46
C GLY A 125 -20.16 0.34 28.40
N GLY A 126 -21.34 0.32 29.03
CA GLY A 126 -21.79 -0.78 29.91
C GLY A 126 -22.22 -2.07 29.19
N ASN A 127 -22.49 -2.05 27.89
CA ASN A 127 -22.88 -3.23 27.10
C ASN A 127 -21.71 -3.82 26.29
N VAL A 128 -20.68 -4.27 27.02
CA VAL A 128 -19.44 -4.83 26.47
C VAL A 128 -19.70 -5.98 25.48
N LYS A 129 -20.71 -6.82 25.74
CA LYS A 129 -21.05 -7.96 24.87
C LYS A 129 -21.53 -7.52 23.50
N LEU A 130 -22.42 -6.53 23.42
CA LEU A 130 -22.91 -6.01 22.13
C LEU A 130 -21.78 -5.31 21.37
N ARG A 131 -20.98 -4.48 22.06
CA ARG A 131 -19.82 -3.79 21.49
C ARG A 131 -18.81 -4.77 20.88
N LYS A 132 -18.49 -5.87 21.58
CA LYS A 132 -17.62 -6.94 21.06
C LYS A 132 -18.19 -7.60 19.80
N LYS A 133 -19.52 -7.77 19.69
CA LYS A 133 -20.14 -8.31 18.46
C LYS A 133 -20.01 -7.36 17.28
N VAL A 134 -20.21 -6.06 17.48
CA VAL A 134 -20.00 -5.03 16.45
C VAL A 134 -18.54 -5.04 15.97
N CYS A 135 -17.58 -4.99 16.91
CA CYS A 135 -16.15 -5.06 16.58
C CYS A 135 -15.80 -6.31 15.77
N LYS A 136 -16.45 -7.45 16.06
CA LYS A 136 -16.22 -8.71 15.35
C LYS A 136 -16.69 -8.66 13.89
N GLU A 137 -17.82 -8.01 13.59
CA GLU A 137 -18.27 -7.85 12.20
C GLU A 137 -17.34 -6.93 11.39
N ILE A 138 -16.87 -5.84 11.99
CA ILE A 138 -15.90 -4.95 11.35
C ILE A 138 -14.58 -5.71 11.10
N GLN A 139 -14.08 -6.43 12.10
CA GLN A 139 -12.87 -7.26 11.98
C GLN A 139 -13.00 -8.31 10.87
N ARG A 140 -14.17 -8.93 10.71
CA ARG A 140 -14.43 -9.88 9.61
C ARG A 140 -14.34 -9.23 8.24
N GLY A 141 -14.85 -8.01 8.10
CA GLY A 141 -14.69 -7.20 6.90
C GLY A 141 -13.23 -6.93 6.57
N LEU A 142 -12.49 -6.47 7.59
CA LEU A 142 -11.06 -6.16 7.52
C LEU A 142 -10.23 -7.36 7.08
N ASP A 143 -10.40 -8.49 7.77
CA ASP A 143 -9.68 -9.74 7.45
C ASP A 143 -10.04 -10.27 6.05
N GLY A 144 -11.30 -10.13 5.64
CA GLY A 144 -11.75 -10.50 4.30
C GLY A 144 -11.11 -9.65 3.21
N ALA A 145 -11.08 -8.33 3.36
CA ALA A 145 -10.45 -7.44 2.38
C ALA A 145 -8.94 -7.67 2.28
N ARG A 146 -8.27 -7.90 3.41
CA ARG A 146 -6.86 -8.29 3.44
C ARG A 146 -6.60 -9.56 2.64
N GLY A 147 -7.43 -10.58 2.87
CA GLY A 147 -7.36 -11.85 2.15
C GLY A 147 -7.54 -11.68 0.65
N ASP A 148 -8.50 -10.86 0.23
CA ASP A 148 -8.74 -10.55 -1.19
C ASP A 148 -7.56 -9.84 -1.84
N ASP A 149 -7.00 -8.82 -1.18
CA ASP A 149 -5.83 -8.07 -1.66
C ASP A 149 -4.62 -9.01 -1.82
N THR A 150 -4.33 -9.81 -0.80
CA THR A 150 -3.27 -10.84 -0.83
C THR A 150 -3.49 -11.84 -1.97
N ASN A 151 -4.70 -12.42 -2.11
CA ASN A 151 -4.97 -13.47 -3.08
C ASN A 151 -4.88 -12.97 -4.52
N LYS A 152 -5.30 -11.73 -4.77
CA LYS A 152 -5.12 -11.08 -6.08
C LYS A 152 -3.66 -10.72 -6.35
N MET A 153 -2.88 -10.37 -5.32
CA MET A 153 -1.49 -9.94 -5.48
C MET A 153 -0.51 -11.09 -5.69
N LYS A 154 -0.75 -12.27 -5.09
CA LYS A 154 0.10 -13.46 -5.24
C LYS A 154 0.49 -13.77 -6.70
N PRO A 155 -0.44 -13.92 -7.67
CA PRO A 155 -0.07 -14.17 -9.06
C PRO A 155 0.54 -12.95 -9.74
N SER A 156 -0.05 -11.77 -9.54
CA SER A 156 0.41 -10.55 -10.18
C SER A 156 1.85 -10.19 -9.82
N ALA A 157 2.26 -10.38 -8.56
CA ALA A 157 3.61 -10.06 -8.11
C ALA A 157 4.69 -10.83 -8.88
N ILE A 158 4.46 -12.12 -9.16
CA ILE A 158 5.38 -12.93 -9.97
C ILE A 158 5.37 -12.48 -11.43
N ASP A 159 4.20 -12.19 -11.98
CA ASP A 159 4.10 -11.67 -13.36
C ASP A 159 4.78 -10.30 -13.51
N TRP A 160 4.71 -9.43 -12.50
CA TRP A 160 5.39 -8.15 -12.50
C TRP A 160 6.89 -8.32 -12.44
N LEU A 161 7.40 -9.23 -11.61
CA LEU A 161 8.84 -9.56 -11.61
C LEU A 161 9.30 -9.92 -13.02
N ILE A 162 8.62 -10.85 -13.69
CA ILE A 162 8.99 -11.24 -15.06
C ILE A 162 8.93 -10.07 -16.05
N LYS A 163 7.88 -9.24 -15.98
CA LYS A 163 7.64 -8.15 -16.95
C LYS A 163 8.48 -6.90 -16.72
N ILE A 164 8.93 -6.67 -15.50
CA ILE A 164 9.72 -5.50 -15.11
C ILE A 164 11.23 -5.79 -15.21
N GLN A 165 11.60 -7.08 -15.29
CA GLN A 165 12.96 -7.48 -15.60
C GLN A 165 13.42 -6.93 -16.96
N ASP A 166 14.74 -6.82 -17.10
CA ASP A 166 15.34 -6.32 -18.34
C ASP A 166 15.07 -7.37 -19.44
N PRO A 167 14.45 -6.99 -20.58
CA PRO A 167 14.25 -7.91 -21.69
C PRO A 167 15.54 -8.61 -22.17
N ALA A 168 16.71 -8.00 -21.95
CA ALA A 168 18.02 -8.56 -22.30
C ALA A 168 18.49 -9.67 -21.33
N VAL A 169 17.88 -9.80 -20.15
CA VAL A 169 18.21 -10.83 -19.16
C VAL A 169 16.96 -11.71 -18.95
N PRO A 170 16.72 -12.70 -19.84
CA PRO A 170 15.55 -13.55 -19.74
C PRO A 170 15.63 -14.41 -18.48
N VAL A 171 14.55 -14.39 -17.69
CA VAL A 171 14.40 -15.27 -16.53
C VAL A 171 14.21 -16.70 -17.04
N ALA A 172 15.07 -17.62 -16.63
CA ALA A 172 14.93 -19.03 -16.97
C ALA A 172 13.60 -19.57 -16.43
N SER A 173 12.90 -20.40 -17.22
CA SER A 173 11.58 -20.92 -16.84
C SER A 173 11.61 -21.75 -15.56
N THR A 174 12.74 -22.38 -15.25
CA THR A 174 13.00 -23.15 -14.02
C THR A 174 13.04 -22.29 -12.76
N ASP A 175 13.35 -21.00 -12.90
CA ASP A 175 13.56 -20.09 -11.78
C ASP A 175 12.29 -19.31 -11.43
N ILE A 176 11.25 -19.42 -12.26
CA ILE A 176 9.95 -18.80 -12.06
C ILE A 176 9.15 -19.63 -11.05
N PRO A 177 8.85 -19.10 -9.86
CA PRO A 177 8.04 -19.81 -8.87
C PRO A 177 6.57 -19.90 -9.31
N ASP A 178 5.81 -20.81 -8.67
CA ASP A 178 4.38 -20.94 -8.90
C ASP A 178 3.66 -19.60 -8.66
N ARG A 179 2.79 -19.20 -9.60
CA ARG A 179 2.05 -17.92 -9.54
C ARG A 179 0.95 -17.91 -8.49
N THR A 180 0.39 -19.07 -8.16
CA THR A 180 -0.75 -19.19 -7.24
C THR A 180 -0.33 -19.63 -5.85
N LYS A 181 0.69 -20.48 -5.76
CA LYS A 181 1.21 -21.04 -4.51
C LYS A 181 2.46 -20.27 -4.07
N LYS A 182 2.57 -20.05 -2.77
CA LYS A 182 3.70 -19.36 -2.15
C LYS A 182 4.90 -20.25 -1.80
N PRO A 183 4.75 -21.54 -1.44
CA PRO A 183 5.90 -22.42 -1.26
C PRO A 183 6.82 -22.38 -2.49
N GLY A 184 8.13 -22.19 -2.28
CA GLY A 184 9.11 -22.00 -3.37
C GLY A 184 9.37 -20.54 -3.76
N ARG A 185 8.75 -19.57 -3.09
CA ARG A 185 9.08 -18.12 -3.18
C ARG A 185 10.02 -17.69 -2.04
N GLY A 186 10.10 -16.40 -1.73
CA GLY A 186 10.98 -15.88 -0.69
C GLY A 186 12.44 -16.15 -1.04
N PHE A 187 13.19 -16.62 -0.05
CA PHE A 187 14.58 -17.04 -0.23
C PHE A 187 14.74 -18.48 -0.78
N ASP A 188 13.64 -19.12 -1.22
CA ASP A 188 13.68 -20.40 -1.94
C ASP A 188 13.84 -20.24 -3.47
N SER A 189 13.54 -19.05 -4.02
CA SER A 189 13.68 -18.73 -5.45
C SER A 189 14.60 -17.53 -5.63
N PRO A 190 15.63 -17.60 -6.50
CA PRO A 190 16.51 -16.47 -6.77
C PRO A 190 15.77 -15.21 -7.20
N LEU A 191 14.69 -15.35 -8.00
CA LEU A 191 13.91 -14.24 -8.52
C LEU A 191 13.21 -13.45 -7.41
N THR A 192 12.60 -14.13 -6.43
CA THR A 192 11.97 -13.47 -5.28
C THR A 192 12.99 -13.06 -4.22
N ALA A 193 14.07 -13.82 -4.07
CA ALA A 193 15.13 -13.53 -3.12
C ALA A 193 15.86 -12.23 -3.47
N GLU A 194 16.16 -11.99 -4.75
CA GLU A 194 16.82 -10.77 -5.24
C GLU A 194 16.10 -9.50 -4.77
N VAL A 195 14.78 -9.48 -4.91
CA VAL A 195 13.97 -8.29 -4.58
C VAL A 195 13.64 -8.19 -3.08
N LEU A 196 13.69 -9.29 -2.33
CA LEU A 196 13.47 -9.31 -0.88
C LEU A 196 14.76 -9.12 -0.08
N CYS A 197 15.91 -9.40 -0.68
CA CYS A 197 17.21 -9.23 -0.05
C CYS A 197 17.37 -7.75 0.34
N PRO A 198 17.78 -7.47 1.59
CA PRO A 198 18.16 -6.13 1.98
C PRO A 198 19.18 -5.50 1.05
N MET A 199 19.00 -4.22 0.73
CA MET A 199 19.82 -3.54 -0.26
C MET A 199 21.30 -3.42 0.15
N GLU A 200 21.56 -3.40 1.46
CA GLU A 200 22.91 -3.41 2.04
C GLU A 200 23.67 -4.74 1.88
N TYR A 201 22.99 -5.83 1.53
CA TYR A 201 23.60 -7.14 1.40
C TYR A 201 23.87 -7.50 -0.07
N PRO A 202 24.96 -8.24 -0.36
CA PRO A 202 25.22 -8.72 -1.71
C PRO A 202 24.15 -9.74 -2.11
N ALA A 203 23.48 -9.50 -3.24
CA ALA A 203 22.40 -10.33 -3.79
C ALA A 203 22.96 -11.62 -4.42
N THR A 204 23.38 -12.59 -3.60
CA THR A 204 24.01 -13.84 -4.04
C THR A 204 23.31 -15.07 -3.47
N ALA A 205 23.49 -16.22 -4.12
CA ALA A 205 22.95 -17.50 -3.65
C ALA A 205 23.41 -17.85 -2.22
N SER A 206 24.65 -17.52 -1.86
CA SER A 206 25.17 -17.74 -0.51
C SER A 206 24.46 -16.87 0.52
N THR A 207 24.27 -15.58 0.20
CA THR A 207 23.54 -14.64 1.05
C THR A 207 22.11 -15.13 1.28
N TYR A 208 21.41 -15.55 0.22
CA TYR A 208 20.04 -16.05 0.32
C TYR A 208 19.96 -17.31 1.19
N ALA A 209 20.92 -18.23 1.04
CA ALA A 209 21.00 -19.43 1.87
C ALA A 209 21.23 -19.08 3.35
N SER A 210 22.12 -18.14 3.66
CA SER A 210 22.37 -17.66 5.04
C SER A 210 21.12 -17.01 5.65
N ILE A 211 20.44 -16.14 4.90
CA ILE A 211 19.17 -15.52 5.35
C ILE A 211 18.12 -16.60 5.62
N LYS A 212 17.95 -17.54 4.69
CA LYS A 212 17.00 -18.66 4.83
C LYS A 212 17.31 -19.54 6.04
N ALA A 213 18.59 -19.76 6.34
CA ALA A 213 19.04 -20.50 7.51
C ALA A 213 18.85 -19.73 8.84
N GLY A 214 18.48 -18.44 8.79
CA GLY A 214 18.34 -17.60 9.97
C GLY A 214 19.68 -17.17 10.58
N ASP A 215 20.71 -17.05 9.75
CA ASP A 215 22.03 -16.59 10.18
C ASP A 215 21.94 -15.18 10.79
N LYS A 216 22.51 -15.03 11.99
CA LYS A 216 22.52 -13.76 12.72
C LYS A 216 23.44 -12.72 12.09
N GLN A 217 24.34 -13.11 11.19
CA GLN A 217 25.13 -12.18 10.39
C GLN A 217 24.29 -11.47 9.32
N PHE A 218 23.19 -12.08 8.89
CA PHE A 218 22.30 -11.52 7.86
C PHE A 218 20.87 -11.32 8.42
N PRO A 219 20.68 -10.48 9.46
CA PRO A 219 19.36 -10.17 9.96
C PRO A 219 18.57 -9.40 8.89
N ILE A 220 17.32 -9.78 8.68
CA ILE A 220 16.43 -9.11 7.72
C ILE A 220 15.42 -8.18 8.40
N ASN A 221 15.20 -8.32 9.72
CA ASN A 221 14.31 -7.43 10.45
C ASN A 221 14.92 -6.03 10.59
N GLY A 222 14.14 -4.98 10.31
CA GLY A 222 14.62 -3.60 10.34
C GLY A 222 15.53 -3.21 9.17
N LYS A 223 15.64 -4.06 8.15
CA LYS A 223 16.41 -3.78 6.93
C LYS A 223 15.46 -3.49 5.75
N ILE A 224 15.94 -2.73 4.77
CA ILE A 224 15.12 -2.25 3.64
C ILE A 224 15.29 -3.21 2.45
N PRO A 225 14.22 -3.91 2.02
CA PRO A 225 14.27 -4.81 0.86
C PRO A 225 14.53 -4.07 -0.45
N ALA A 226 15.27 -4.70 -1.37
CA ALA A 226 15.62 -4.12 -2.66
C ALA A 226 14.41 -3.68 -3.52
N PHE A 227 13.24 -4.34 -3.40
CA PHE A 227 12.04 -3.96 -4.16
C PHE A 227 11.56 -2.53 -3.89
N MET A 228 11.96 -1.93 -2.77
CA MET A 228 11.60 -0.56 -2.42
C MET A 228 12.34 0.46 -3.29
N TYR A 229 13.45 0.08 -3.93
CA TYR A 229 14.24 0.96 -4.78
C TYR A 229 14.02 0.68 -6.27
N PRO A 230 14.37 1.62 -7.15
CA PRO A 230 14.48 1.37 -8.59
C PRO A 230 15.46 0.22 -8.87
N LYS A 231 15.13 -0.60 -9.86
CA LYS A 231 16.01 -1.71 -10.25
C LYS A 231 17.38 -1.19 -10.68
N GLY A 232 18.45 -1.80 -10.16
CA GLY A 232 19.83 -1.42 -10.47
C GLY A 232 20.35 -0.22 -9.67
N HIS A 233 19.54 0.33 -8.75
CA HIS A 233 20.02 1.32 -7.80
C HIS A 233 21.10 0.72 -6.90
N ALA A 234 22.22 1.41 -6.76
CA ALA A 234 23.34 0.98 -5.92
C ALA A 234 23.10 1.44 -4.49
N TYR A 235 23.38 0.57 -3.52
CA TYR A 235 23.27 0.92 -2.11
C TYR A 235 24.23 2.06 -1.75
N ASN A 236 23.69 3.11 -1.15
CA ASN A 236 24.42 4.25 -0.62
C ASN A 236 24.24 4.29 0.90
N ASP A 237 25.30 3.98 1.65
CA ASP A 237 25.28 3.98 3.12
C ASP A 237 25.28 5.40 3.72
N LEU A 238 25.66 6.40 2.92
CA LEU A 238 25.62 7.81 3.30
C LEU A 238 24.25 8.46 3.07
N ASP A 239 23.45 7.89 2.18
CA ASP A 239 22.09 8.36 1.87
C ASP A 239 21.20 7.17 1.49
N ILE A 240 20.68 6.50 2.52
CA ILE A 240 19.81 5.33 2.35
C ILE A 240 18.43 5.70 1.81
N GLU A 241 18.04 6.97 1.89
CA GLU A 241 16.73 7.45 1.44
C GLU A 241 16.73 7.80 -0.04
N ASP A 242 17.91 7.89 -0.67
CA ASP A 242 18.04 8.13 -2.11
C ASP A 242 17.15 7.15 -2.88
N ARG A 243 16.11 7.70 -3.51
CA ARG A 243 15.10 6.98 -4.31
C ARG A 243 14.34 5.87 -3.58
N LEU A 244 14.28 5.92 -2.24
CA LEU A 244 13.48 5.00 -1.45
C LEU A 244 12.00 5.09 -1.85
N LEU A 245 11.35 3.93 -1.98
CA LEU A 245 9.96 3.75 -2.41
C LEU A 245 9.64 4.19 -3.85
N GLU A 246 10.65 4.46 -4.69
CA GLU A 246 10.49 4.66 -6.14
C GLU A 246 10.52 3.35 -6.95
N GLY A 247 10.61 2.20 -6.28
CA GLY A 247 10.55 0.90 -6.94
C GLY A 247 9.24 0.69 -7.72
N ARG A 248 9.35 0.12 -8.94
CA ARG A 248 8.17 -0.16 -9.79
C ARG A 248 7.19 -1.16 -9.15
N LEU A 249 7.67 -2.06 -8.29
CA LEU A 249 6.84 -3.09 -7.64
C LEU A 249 5.89 -2.50 -6.58
N PRO A 250 6.32 -1.65 -5.63
CA PRO A 250 5.42 -0.91 -4.74
C PRO A 250 4.35 -0.13 -5.50
N ILE A 251 4.72 0.56 -6.58
CA ILE A 251 3.77 1.33 -7.40
C ILE A 251 2.75 0.40 -8.06
N ALA A 252 3.18 -0.70 -8.68
CA ALA A 252 2.27 -1.68 -9.28
C ALA A 252 1.32 -2.30 -8.25
N ALA A 253 1.83 -2.58 -7.05
CA ALA A 253 1.04 -3.09 -5.93
C ALA A 253 -0.01 -2.08 -5.46
N ALA A 254 0.35 -0.79 -5.33
CA ALA A 254 -0.58 0.28 -5.00
C ALA A 254 -1.69 0.39 -6.05
N LYS A 255 -1.33 0.49 -7.33
CA LYS A 255 -2.30 0.57 -8.43
C LYS A 255 -3.23 -0.63 -8.45
N GLN A 256 -2.71 -1.85 -8.22
CA GLN A 256 -3.56 -3.03 -8.14
C GLN A 256 -4.51 -2.98 -6.95
N ILE A 257 -4.04 -2.59 -5.76
CA ILE A 257 -4.89 -2.50 -4.57
C ILE A 257 -5.97 -1.46 -4.81
N TYR A 258 -5.64 -0.25 -5.26
CA TYR A 258 -6.61 0.86 -5.28
C TYR A 258 -7.45 0.94 -6.55
N GLN A 259 -6.88 0.66 -7.73
CA GLN A 259 -7.58 0.75 -9.02
C GLN A 259 -7.99 -0.61 -9.59
N GLY A 260 -7.27 -1.68 -9.24
CA GLY A 260 -7.57 -3.05 -9.66
C GLY A 260 -6.46 -3.69 -10.52
N PRO A 261 -6.50 -5.01 -10.76
CA PRO A 261 -5.39 -5.76 -11.36
C PRO A 261 -4.94 -5.27 -12.74
N SER A 262 -5.88 -4.80 -13.58
CA SER A 262 -5.59 -4.31 -14.93
C SER A 262 -4.78 -3.01 -14.93
N ALA A 263 -4.77 -2.25 -13.84
CA ALA A 263 -4.08 -0.97 -13.74
C ALA A 263 -2.60 -1.10 -13.37
N ALA A 264 -2.17 -2.24 -12.81
CA ALA A 264 -0.87 -2.39 -12.14
C ALA A 264 0.34 -1.89 -12.95
N LEU A 265 0.41 -2.26 -14.24
CA LEU A 265 1.53 -1.91 -15.14
C LEU A 265 1.18 -0.84 -16.17
N GLN A 266 0.01 -0.20 -16.07
CA GLN A 266 -0.45 0.82 -17.01
C GLN A 266 0.16 2.19 -16.70
N THR A 267 -0.25 3.22 -17.45
CA THR A 267 0.10 4.62 -17.18
C THR A 267 -0.47 5.10 -15.83
N PRO A 268 0.07 6.20 -15.28
CA PRO A 268 -0.50 6.89 -14.11
C PRO A 268 -2.00 7.19 -14.27
N GLY A 269 -2.76 7.08 -13.19
CA GLY A 269 -4.21 7.37 -13.18
C GLY A 269 -5.09 6.41 -13.99
N PHE A 270 -4.51 5.35 -14.58
CA PHE A 270 -5.28 4.40 -15.39
C PHE A 270 -6.30 3.65 -14.53
N HIS A 271 -7.56 3.65 -14.98
CA HIS A 271 -8.62 2.80 -14.47
C HIS A 271 -9.48 2.27 -15.63
N ARG A 272 -9.98 1.04 -15.52
CA ARG A 272 -10.88 0.45 -16.52
C ARG A 272 -11.79 -0.59 -15.88
N GLY A 273 -13.08 -0.58 -16.25
CA GLY A 273 -14.06 -1.55 -15.78
C GLY A 273 -14.76 -1.10 -14.50
N ARG A 274 -14.99 -2.03 -13.58
CA ARG A 274 -15.69 -1.77 -12.30
C ARG A 274 -14.87 -0.83 -11.41
N ALA A 275 -15.57 -0.06 -10.58
CA ALA A 275 -14.97 0.80 -9.56
C ALA A 275 -13.93 0.06 -8.70
N GLY A 276 -12.72 0.61 -8.65
CA GLY A 276 -11.62 0.12 -7.80
C GLY A 276 -11.92 0.26 -6.31
N ASN A 277 -11.01 -0.22 -5.46
CA ASN A 277 -11.13 -0.02 -4.00
C ASN A 277 -11.14 1.47 -3.64
N ALA A 278 -10.33 2.31 -4.29
CA ALA A 278 -10.30 3.74 -4.01
C ALA A 278 -11.65 4.42 -4.26
N ALA A 279 -12.22 4.23 -5.46
CA ALA A 279 -13.52 4.79 -5.82
C ALA A 279 -14.65 4.29 -4.90
N ARG A 280 -14.64 3.00 -4.53
CA ARG A 280 -15.63 2.43 -3.59
C ARG A 280 -15.52 3.00 -2.18
N ASN A 281 -14.35 3.49 -1.80
CA ASN A 281 -14.11 4.05 -0.47
C ASN A 281 -14.16 5.59 -0.47
N GLY A 282 -14.44 6.24 -1.61
CA GLY A 282 -14.34 7.70 -1.75
C GLY A 282 -12.92 8.23 -1.49
N GLN A 283 -11.90 7.38 -1.67
CA GLN A 283 -10.51 7.72 -1.39
C GLN A 283 -9.85 8.32 -2.64
N ASP A 284 -9.39 9.57 -2.51
CA ASP A 284 -8.75 10.34 -3.59
C ASP A 284 -7.23 10.47 -3.45
N ARG A 285 -6.70 10.04 -2.31
CA ARG A 285 -5.27 10.09 -1.98
C ARG A 285 -4.85 8.92 -1.09
N LEU A 286 -3.58 8.54 -1.18
CA LEU A 286 -2.89 7.63 -0.28
C LEU A 286 -2.14 8.43 0.78
N GLY A 287 -2.24 7.99 2.04
CA GLY A 287 -1.42 8.46 3.14
C GLY A 287 -0.34 7.44 3.55
N PRO A 288 0.42 7.74 4.62
CA PRO A 288 1.52 6.90 5.10
C PRO A 288 1.13 5.44 5.36
N ARG A 289 -0.02 5.23 6.01
CA ARG A 289 -0.55 3.91 6.36
C ARG A 289 -0.96 3.08 5.14
N ASP A 290 -1.41 3.74 4.08
CA ASP A 290 -1.75 3.11 2.80
C ASP A 290 -0.49 2.58 2.10
N VAL A 291 0.58 3.39 2.04
CA VAL A 291 1.87 3.02 1.44
C VAL A 291 2.52 1.88 2.22
N ALA A 292 2.54 1.96 3.56
CA ALA A 292 3.03 0.90 4.42
C ALA A 292 2.24 -0.42 4.22
N TYR A 293 0.92 -0.34 4.07
CA TYR A 293 0.07 -1.51 3.79
C TYR A 293 0.42 -2.14 2.43
N VAL A 294 0.57 -1.33 1.39
CA VAL A 294 0.98 -1.79 0.05
C VAL A 294 2.29 -2.56 0.11
N CYS A 295 3.32 -1.97 0.73
CA CYS A 295 4.64 -2.60 0.83
C CYS A 295 4.59 -3.90 1.64
N THR A 296 3.81 -3.91 2.72
CA THR A 296 3.61 -5.11 3.55
C THR A 296 2.90 -6.23 2.77
N GLN A 297 1.87 -5.91 1.99
CA GLN A 297 1.16 -6.87 1.13
C GLN A 297 2.07 -7.40 0.02
N LEU A 298 2.91 -6.54 -0.56
CA LEU A 298 3.87 -6.92 -1.59
C LEU A 298 4.93 -7.87 -1.03
N TYR A 299 5.59 -7.51 0.08
CA TYR A 299 6.55 -8.39 0.76
C TYR A 299 5.91 -9.74 1.05
N PHE A 300 4.72 -9.71 1.67
CA PHE A 300 4.00 -10.95 1.98
C PHE A 300 3.73 -11.74 0.71
N SER A 301 3.32 -11.13 -0.41
CA SER A 301 3.06 -11.85 -1.67
C SER A 301 4.31 -12.50 -2.27
N LEU A 302 5.49 -11.92 -2.01
CA LEU A 302 6.79 -12.42 -2.49
C LEU A 302 7.44 -13.46 -1.55
N SER A 303 7.05 -13.50 -0.28
CA SER A 303 7.53 -14.51 0.69
C SER A 303 7.03 -15.93 0.40
N SER A 304 7.60 -16.93 1.09
CA SER A 304 7.18 -18.34 0.99
C SER A 304 6.00 -18.71 1.90
N LEU A 305 5.58 -17.83 2.83
CA LEU A 305 4.56 -18.15 3.84
C LEU A 305 3.17 -18.47 3.25
N GLY A 306 2.65 -19.68 3.49
CA GLY A 306 1.32 -20.09 2.97
C GLY A 306 0.13 -19.30 3.55
N SER A 307 0.28 -18.76 4.75
CA SER A 307 -0.75 -18.01 5.47
C SER A 307 -0.16 -16.76 6.14
N TRP A 308 -1.03 -15.80 6.42
CA TRP A 308 -0.61 -14.56 7.09
C TRP A 308 -0.12 -14.87 8.51
N SER A 309 1.03 -14.31 8.85
CA SER A 309 1.65 -14.38 10.17
C SER A 309 2.22 -13.00 10.51
N ALA A 310 2.31 -12.67 11.80
CA ALA A 310 2.98 -11.44 12.22
C ALA A 310 4.49 -11.47 11.91
N ARG A 311 5.06 -12.67 11.77
CA ARG A 311 6.50 -12.88 11.51
C ARG A 311 6.74 -13.89 10.40
N ASP A 312 7.85 -13.69 9.69
CA ASP A 312 8.45 -14.62 8.73
C ASP A 312 9.90 -14.91 9.17
N GLY A 313 10.09 -15.97 9.94
CA GLY A 313 11.36 -16.21 10.65
C GLY A 313 11.70 -15.02 11.57
N SER A 314 12.84 -14.37 11.33
CA SER A 314 13.28 -13.20 12.09
C SER A 314 12.54 -11.90 11.69
N PHE A 315 11.99 -11.82 10.48
CA PHE A 315 11.30 -10.64 9.95
C PHE A 315 9.94 -10.40 10.64
N SER A 316 9.68 -9.17 11.07
CA SER A 316 8.42 -8.72 11.64
C SER A 316 7.68 -7.84 10.64
N TYR A 317 6.52 -8.31 10.15
CA TYR A 317 5.67 -7.50 9.28
C TYR A 317 5.13 -6.25 9.99
N ARG A 318 4.95 -6.35 11.31
CA ARG A 318 4.51 -5.23 12.15
C ARG A 318 5.59 -4.15 12.20
N ASP A 319 6.84 -4.53 12.46
CA ASP A 319 7.95 -3.57 12.57
C ASP A 319 8.20 -2.94 11.20
N PHE A 320 8.16 -3.74 10.13
CA PHE A 320 8.28 -3.24 8.75
C PHE A 320 7.21 -2.22 8.40
N TYR A 321 5.94 -2.51 8.73
CA TYR A 321 4.84 -1.59 8.48
C TYR A 321 5.03 -0.25 9.22
N TRP A 322 5.31 -0.31 10.52
CA TRP A 322 5.46 0.91 11.32
C TRP A 322 6.73 1.68 10.96
N SER A 323 7.82 1.01 10.59
CA SER A 323 9.03 1.67 10.08
C SER A 323 8.74 2.50 8.83
N ILE A 324 7.89 2.00 7.92
CA ILE A 324 7.48 2.76 6.73
C ILE A 324 6.57 3.93 7.12
N VAL A 325 5.63 3.74 8.05
CA VAL A 325 4.79 4.85 8.53
C VAL A 325 5.64 5.95 9.16
N ASP A 326 6.70 5.56 9.88
CA ASP A 326 7.59 6.47 10.59
C ASP A 326 8.41 7.36 9.64
N LEU A 327 8.66 6.93 8.38
CA LEU A 327 9.28 7.75 7.32
C LEU A 327 8.50 9.04 7.00
N PHE A 328 7.23 9.10 7.39
CA PHE A 328 6.36 10.25 7.10
C PHE A 328 6.05 11.10 8.33
N GLN A 329 6.70 10.82 9.47
CA GLN A 329 6.55 11.66 10.66
C GLN A 329 7.11 13.06 10.39
N GLY A 330 6.55 14.08 11.05
CA GLY A 330 7.02 15.47 10.87
C GLY A 330 6.77 16.09 9.49
N GLY A 331 6.08 15.41 8.57
CA GLY A 331 5.86 15.89 7.20
C GLY A 331 6.96 15.48 6.21
N GLU A 332 7.92 14.66 6.65
CA GLU A 332 8.92 14.03 5.78
C GLU A 332 8.25 13.05 4.80
N GLY A 333 8.96 12.65 3.75
CA GLY A 333 8.45 11.69 2.77
C GLY A 333 7.27 12.18 1.91
N GLN A 334 6.90 13.46 1.95
CA GLN A 334 5.79 13.98 1.12
C GLN A 334 6.00 13.72 -0.38
N ALA A 335 7.23 13.83 -0.87
CA ALA A 335 7.56 13.50 -2.26
C ALA A 335 7.21 12.03 -2.62
N ILE A 336 7.40 11.09 -1.70
CA ILE A 336 7.01 9.69 -1.88
C ILE A 336 5.48 9.59 -1.98
N LEU A 337 4.73 10.27 -1.11
CA LEU A 337 3.26 10.29 -1.19
C LEU A 337 2.80 10.86 -2.53
N ASP A 338 3.42 11.94 -3.02
CA ASP A 338 3.09 12.57 -4.28
C ASP A 338 3.31 11.63 -5.47
N ILE A 339 4.42 10.88 -5.47
CA ILE A 339 4.71 9.85 -6.48
C ILE A 339 3.63 8.76 -6.48
N PHE A 340 3.29 8.22 -5.31
CA PHE A 340 2.24 7.20 -5.20
C PHE A 340 0.88 7.74 -5.68
N ASN A 341 0.53 8.95 -5.27
CA ASN A 341 -0.73 9.59 -5.64
C ASN A 341 -0.81 9.88 -7.14
N TYR A 342 0.28 10.38 -7.75
CA TYR A 342 0.37 10.54 -9.19
C TYR A 342 0.15 9.22 -9.92
N HIS A 343 0.84 8.15 -9.53
CA HIS A 343 0.70 6.87 -10.21
C HIS A 343 -0.69 6.23 -10.02
N VAL A 344 -1.28 6.35 -8.84
CA VAL A 344 -2.57 5.71 -8.51
C VAL A 344 -3.76 6.52 -9.02
N PHE A 345 -3.74 7.84 -8.88
CA PHE A 345 -4.88 8.72 -9.15
C PHE A 345 -4.67 9.65 -10.35
N GLY A 346 -3.44 9.79 -10.85
CA GLY A 346 -3.12 10.76 -11.90
C GLY A 346 -3.08 12.21 -11.41
N THR A 347 -3.00 12.43 -10.10
CA THR A 347 -2.89 13.78 -9.53
C THR A 347 -1.61 14.45 -10.01
N GLN A 348 -1.68 15.68 -10.53
CA GLN A 348 -0.47 16.42 -10.88
C GLN A 348 0.38 16.61 -9.62
N THR A 349 1.61 16.11 -9.63
CA THR A 349 2.57 16.37 -8.55
C THR A 349 2.83 17.88 -8.51
N SER A 350 2.40 18.56 -7.45
CA SER A 350 2.55 20.02 -7.31
C SER A 350 4.01 20.46 -7.24
N ASN A 351 4.94 19.53 -7.08
CA ASN A 351 6.37 19.75 -7.05
C ASN A 351 7.07 18.88 -8.10
N VAL A 352 6.96 19.28 -9.36
CA VAL A 352 8.21 19.41 -10.13
C VAL A 352 8.60 20.86 -9.88
N ASN A 353 9.82 21.10 -9.39
CA ASN A 353 10.53 22.32 -9.76
C ASN A 353 10.43 22.37 -11.28
N THR A 354 9.41 23.07 -11.76
CA THR A 354 9.46 23.70 -13.04
C THR A 354 10.69 24.57 -12.86
N GLU A 355 11.85 24.08 -13.36
CA GLU A 355 12.83 24.98 -13.93
C GLU A 355 12.00 26.09 -14.53
N GLU A 356 12.22 27.31 -14.03
CA GLU A 356 11.51 28.51 -14.44
C GLU A 356 10.99 28.32 -15.85
N ALA A 357 9.70 28.53 -16.07
CA ALA A 357 9.17 28.63 -17.41
C ALA A 357 9.99 29.70 -18.14
N VAL A 358 11.06 29.27 -18.80
CA VAL A 358 11.74 30.02 -19.82
C VAL A 358 10.63 30.21 -20.86
N PRO A 359 10.30 31.46 -21.22
CA PRO A 359 9.30 31.71 -22.23
C PRO A 359 9.59 30.80 -23.43
N SER A 360 8.60 29.99 -23.80
CA SER A 360 8.66 29.09 -24.94
C SER A 360 9.14 29.85 -26.18
N THR A 361 10.42 29.69 -26.52
CA THR A 361 10.96 29.95 -27.87
C THR A 361 11.55 28.70 -28.50
N ALA A 362 11.20 27.51 -28.00
CA ALA A 362 11.66 26.25 -28.56
C ALA A 362 10.66 25.70 -29.60
N THR A 363 10.95 26.04 -30.85
CA THR A 363 10.48 25.47 -32.12
C THR A 363 9.98 24.03 -32.00
N SER A 364 8.74 23.79 -32.43
CA SER A 364 8.07 22.49 -32.41
C SER A 364 8.95 21.39 -33.00
N GLY A 365 8.92 20.17 -32.43
CA GLY A 365 9.60 19.01 -33.00
C GLY A 365 9.20 18.72 -34.45
N PHE A 366 8.03 19.20 -34.89
CA PHE A 366 7.59 19.16 -36.28
C PHE A 366 8.29 20.20 -37.17
N ASP A 367 8.68 21.36 -36.64
CA ASP A 367 9.43 22.40 -37.36
C ASP A 367 10.90 21.99 -37.53
N LEU A 368 11.49 21.34 -36.52
CA LEU A 368 12.81 20.69 -36.63
C LEU A 368 12.81 19.58 -37.69
N LEU A 369 11.75 18.77 -37.74
CA LEU A 369 11.58 17.73 -38.78
C LEU A 369 11.36 18.34 -40.17
N ALA A 370 10.63 19.46 -40.27
CA ALA A 370 10.43 20.20 -41.52
C ALA A 370 11.74 20.84 -42.02
N ALA A 371 12.54 21.42 -41.14
CA ALA A 371 13.85 22.00 -41.44
C ALA A 371 14.85 20.93 -41.89
N GLN A 372 14.89 19.77 -41.22
CA GLN A 372 15.73 18.65 -41.65
C GLN A 372 15.31 18.10 -43.02
N ARG A 373 14.00 18.03 -43.30
CA ARG A 373 13.48 17.61 -44.62
C ARG A 373 13.72 18.65 -45.71
N ALA A 374 13.73 19.95 -45.39
CA ALA A 374 14.09 21.01 -46.32
C ALA A 374 15.59 21.01 -46.64
N ALA A 375 16.45 20.86 -45.62
CA ALA A 375 17.90 20.75 -45.80
C ALA A 375 18.30 19.49 -46.60
N LYS A 376 17.60 18.37 -46.40
CA LYS A 376 17.82 17.15 -47.21
C LYS A 376 17.40 17.36 -48.68
N ARG A 377 16.31 18.07 -48.95
CA ARG A 377 15.89 18.45 -50.31
C ARG A 377 16.88 19.40 -50.98
N ALA A 378 17.38 20.40 -50.25
CA ALA A 378 18.38 21.35 -50.76
C ALA A 378 19.73 20.68 -51.08
N ARG A 379 20.17 19.69 -50.28
CA ARG A 379 21.38 18.91 -50.56
C ARG A 379 21.22 18.02 -51.79
N LEU A 380 20.04 17.42 -51.98
CA LEU A 380 19.74 16.61 -53.15
C LEU A 380 19.62 17.45 -54.43
N SER A 381 19.11 18.69 -54.34
CA SER A 381 19.08 19.63 -55.49
C SER A 381 20.46 20.23 -55.80
N ALA A 382 21.32 20.43 -54.79
CA ALA A 382 22.69 20.90 -55.01
C ALA A 382 23.58 19.81 -55.63
N ALA A 383 23.40 18.55 -55.22
CA ALA A 383 24.12 17.41 -55.79
C ALA A 383 23.74 17.11 -57.26
N THR A 384 22.61 17.63 -57.74
CA THR A 384 22.19 17.56 -59.15
C THR A 384 22.59 18.80 -59.97
N GLY A 385 23.18 19.83 -59.36
CA GLY A 385 23.55 21.09 -60.01
C GLY A 385 25.04 21.33 -60.26
N THR A 386 25.95 20.52 -59.70
CA THR A 386 27.41 20.68 -59.89
C THR A 386 27.94 19.86 -61.07
N GLY A 387 27.29 20.02 -62.23
CA GLY A 387 27.56 19.24 -63.43
C GLY A 387 27.78 20.04 -64.71
N THR A 388 28.04 21.35 -64.67
CA THR A 388 28.45 22.11 -65.87
C THR A 388 29.07 23.46 -65.49
N ALA A 389 30.41 23.55 -65.46
CA ALA A 389 31.19 24.71 -65.94
C ALA A 389 32.68 24.59 -65.54
N SER A 390 33.52 24.15 -66.46
CA SER A 390 34.85 24.72 -66.70
C SER A 390 35.49 24.10 -67.95
N SER A 391 35.40 24.79 -69.08
CA SER A 391 36.51 24.94 -70.03
C SER A 391 36.17 26.05 -71.04
N ALA A 392 36.79 27.20 -70.88
CA ALA A 392 37.06 28.13 -71.98
C ALA A 392 38.18 29.09 -71.57
N SER A 393 39.19 29.15 -72.45
CA SER A 393 40.33 30.07 -72.55
C SER A 393 41.64 29.59 -71.95
#